data_AF-A0A7S3DX26-F1
#
_entry.id   AF-A0A7S3DX26-F1
#
_cell.length_a   1.000
_cell.length_b   1.000
_cell.length_c   1.000
_cell.angle_alpha   90.00
_cell.angle_beta   90.00
_cell.angle_gamma   90.00
#
_symmetry.space_group_name_H-M   'P 1'
#
loop_
_entity.id
_entity.type
_entity.pdbx_description
1 polymer ?
#
loop_
_entity_poly.entity_id
_entity_poly.type
_entity_poly.pdbx_seq_one_letter_code
_entity_poly.pdbx_strand_id
1 'polypeptide(L)'
;KGSNGPSDMSAKMGRFPCFSTLLVCFFLVSFHIREVAALSPSSPRPLNIQNKIIEAASQCEDIGANDQIDEVNRPRRQVLSSLAYTSILSLTIPDTAKASSGSTVGETIRRSAANLPGLGPPDVYYPPSWQGSWNVTRSLQVPVSLQLEYKIRFISATPDSDDNGLIVADRGFNQAALETALKQQSSSASSNSNNNNNNSPIVQSYEWVKTNPNDLRLVLVDGTRKDIKVTKRATQMDDLTVQSSEYQRIVIDQITTNVPSVPSISARRILCQWKQVSPNVLEAMELVYDMGTNMDPMRAAGGAATTSSEPKLLTKSKLVLQRIS
;
A
#
# COMPACT_ATOMS: atom_id res chain seq x y z
N LYS A 1 -79.99 7.71 -13.77
CA LYS A 1 -80.84 7.06 -12.74
C LYS A 1 -80.03 5.95 -12.10
N GLY A 2 -79.66 6.11 -10.82
CA GLY A 2 -79.23 5.10 -9.83
C GLY A 2 -77.93 4.32 -10.14
N SER A 3 -76.99 4.00 -9.25
CA SER A 3 -76.61 4.27 -7.85
C SER A 3 -76.01 2.96 -7.30
N ASN A 4 -75.00 3.08 -6.43
CA ASN A 4 -74.42 2.06 -5.53
C ASN A 4 -73.33 1.18 -6.19
N GLY A 5 -72.13 1.02 -5.63
CA GLY A 5 -71.53 1.42 -4.35
C GLY A 5 -70.08 0.88 -4.28
N PRO A 6 -69.27 1.27 -3.29
CA PRO A 6 -67.81 1.09 -3.30
C PRO A 6 -67.36 -0.16 -2.53
N SER A 7 -66.30 -0.83 -2.99
CA SER A 7 -65.60 -1.88 -2.23
C SER A 7 -64.22 -1.39 -1.77
N ASP A 8 -64.22 -1.13 -0.48
CA ASP A 8 -63.13 -0.87 0.45
C ASP A 8 -62.23 -2.11 0.63
N MET A 9 -60.90 -1.93 0.58
CA MET A 9 -59.93 -2.92 1.08
C MET A 9 -58.77 -2.21 1.80
N SER A 10 -59.07 -1.76 3.02
CA SER A 10 -58.36 -2.10 4.27
C SER A 10 -56.84 -2.38 4.16
N ALA A 11 -56.05 -1.32 4.36
CA ALA A 11 -54.64 -1.42 4.74
C ALA A 11 -54.49 -1.89 6.20
N LYS A 12 -53.85 -3.04 6.42
CA LYS A 12 -53.38 -3.48 7.75
C LYS A 12 -52.07 -2.76 8.10
N MET A 13 -52.15 -1.69 8.88
CA MET A 13 -51.03 -1.13 9.64
C MET A 13 -50.77 -2.00 10.88
N GLY A 14 -49.61 -2.65 10.93
CA GLY A 14 -49.09 -3.29 12.13
C GLY A 14 -48.61 -2.23 13.13
N ARG A 15 -49.24 -2.21 14.30
CA ARG A 15 -48.79 -1.47 15.49
C ARG A 15 -47.62 -2.22 16.13
N PHE A 16 -46.50 -1.53 16.38
CA PHE A 16 -45.50 -1.97 17.35
C PHE A 16 -45.71 -1.22 18.68
N PRO A 17 -45.69 -1.90 19.84
CA PRO A 17 -45.98 -1.28 21.11
C PRO A 17 -44.80 -0.47 21.65
N CYS A 18 -45.17 0.62 22.30
CA CYS A 18 -44.37 1.35 23.28
C CYS A 18 -43.81 0.39 24.35
N PHE A 19 -42.52 0.49 24.63
CA PHE A 19 -42.01 0.29 25.97
C PHE A 19 -41.14 1.48 26.35
N SER A 20 -41.75 2.34 27.16
CA SER A 20 -41.08 3.34 27.96
C SER A 20 -40.59 2.69 29.25
N THR A 21 -39.53 3.28 29.78
CA THR A 21 -39.22 3.48 31.22
C THR A 21 -38.13 2.61 31.87
N LEU A 22 -37.15 3.35 32.41
CA LEU A 22 -36.34 3.10 33.61
C LEU A 22 -35.17 2.11 33.53
N LEU A 23 -33.96 2.65 33.33
CA LEU A 23 -32.97 2.62 34.42
C LEU A 23 -32.04 3.83 34.35
N VAL A 24 -32.19 4.68 35.37
CA VAL A 24 -31.31 5.78 35.75
C VAL A 24 -30.28 5.22 36.73
N CYS A 25 -29.00 5.55 36.57
CA CYS A 25 -28.04 5.96 37.61
C CYS A 25 -26.58 5.57 37.27
N PHE A 26 -25.67 6.51 37.59
CA PHE A 26 -24.20 6.42 37.69
C PHE A 26 -23.41 6.45 36.35
N PHE A 27 -22.51 7.41 36.05
CA PHE A 27 -21.83 8.46 36.82
C PHE A 27 -21.52 9.67 35.90
N LEU A 28 -21.82 10.87 36.40
CA LEU A 28 -21.19 12.13 36.00
C LEU A 28 -19.88 12.27 36.77
N VAL A 29 -18.73 12.45 36.09
CA VAL A 29 -17.59 13.23 36.61
C VAL A 29 -16.95 14.02 35.46
N SER A 30 -17.27 15.31 35.47
CA SER A 30 -16.44 16.48 35.14
C SER A 30 -16.04 16.79 33.69
N PHE A 31 -16.68 17.86 33.21
CA PHE A 31 -16.29 18.77 32.13
C PHE A 31 -15.39 19.91 32.68
N HIS A 32 -14.66 20.59 31.78
CA HIS A 32 -13.87 21.85 31.92
C HIS A 32 -12.45 21.70 32.51
N ILE A 33 -11.39 22.17 31.83
CA ILE A 33 -11.04 23.60 31.64
C ILE A 33 -10.44 23.89 30.25
N ARG A 34 -10.78 25.06 29.70
CA ARG A 34 -10.19 25.76 28.54
C ARG A 34 -8.87 26.46 28.92
N GLU A 35 -7.92 26.46 27.99
CA GLU A 35 -7.18 27.64 27.45
C GLU A 35 -6.40 28.56 28.43
N VAL A 36 -5.08 28.73 28.21
CA VAL A 36 -4.36 30.01 27.98
C VAL A 36 -2.83 29.82 27.95
N ALA A 37 -2.25 30.34 26.85
CA ALA A 37 -0.94 30.98 26.64
C ALA A 37 0.41 30.35 27.07
N ALA A 38 1.28 30.23 26.06
CA ALA A 38 2.65 30.75 25.95
C ALA A 38 3.57 30.78 27.18
N LEU A 39 4.70 30.08 27.08
CA LEU A 39 6.07 30.60 27.24
C LEU A 39 7.10 29.48 26.94
N SER A 40 8.13 29.84 26.17
CA SER A 40 9.35 29.07 25.84
C SER A 40 10.48 29.52 26.79
N PRO A 41 11.75 29.06 26.69
CA PRO A 41 12.34 27.71 26.71
C PRO A 41 13.37 27.54 27.86
N SER A 42 13.82 26.31 28.14
CA SER A 42 15.22 25.93 28.49
C SER A 42 15.29 24.70 29.40
N SER A 43 15.91 23.62 28.90
CA SER A 43 16.91 22.80 29.62
C SER A 43 17.24 21.54 28.81
N PRO A 44 18.54 21.20 28.64
CA PRO A 44 18.99 20.07 27.83
C PRO A 44 18.88 18.74 28.59
N ARG A 45 18.40 17.68 27.93
CA ARG A 45 18.54 16.30 28.41
C ARG A 45 19.71 15.59 27.73
N PRO A 46 20.49 14.78 28.46
CA PRO A 46 21.75 14.24 28.00
C PRO A 46 21.59 13.00 27.10
N LEU A 47 22.43 12.97 26.06
CA LEU A 47 22.75 11.82 25.21
C LEU A 47 23.59 10.81 26.01
N ASN A 48 23.04 9.62 26.31
CA ASN A 48 23.90 8.49 26.71
C ASN A 48 23.23 7.11 26.52
N ILE A 49 22.87 6.75 25.29
CA ILE A 49 22.43 5.38 24.95
C ILE A 49 23.16 4.82 23.71
N GLN A 50 23.78 5.64 22.86
CA GLN A 50 24.45 5.15 21.63
C GLN A 50 25.84 4.52 21.85
N ASN A 51 26.51 4.78 22.98
CA ASN A 51 27.87 4.23 23.21
C ASN A 51 27.89 2.80 23.78
N LYS A 52 26.74 2.20 24.12
CA LYS A 52 26.70 0.80 24.60
C LYS A 52 26.48 -0.24 23.50
N ILE A 53 26.15 0.18 22.27
CA ILE A 53 25.87 -0.75 21.17
C ILE A 53 27.15 -1.07 20.36
N ILE A 54 28.16 -0.21 20.42
CA ILE A 54 29.42 -0.38 19.66
C ILE A 54 30.41 -1.32 20.37
N GLU A 55 30.31 -1.50 21.69
CA GLU A 55 31.19 -2.41 22.45
C GLU A 55 30.83 -3.91 22.34
N ALA A 56 29.61 -4.24 21.89
CA ALA A 56 29.17 -5.64 21.75
C ALA A 56 29.54 -6.30 20.41
N ALA A 57 30.09 -5.54 19.45
CA ALA A 57 30.45 -6.04 18.12
C ALA A 57 31.95 -6.36 17.95
N SER A 58 32.76 -6.16 19.00
CA SER A 58 34.24 -6.29 18.94
C SER A 58 34.79 -7.60 19.54
N GLN A 59 33.97 -8.61 19.81
CA GLN A 59 34.39 -9.85 20.50
C GLN A 59 34.07 -11.17 19.76
N CYS A 60 33.97 -11.16 18.42
CA CYS A 60 33.69 -12.40 17.66
C CYS A 60 34.64 -12.67 16.48
N GLU A 61 35.93 -12.36 16.61
CA GLU A 61 36.96 -12.87 15.70
C GLU A 61 38.12 -13.44 16.51
N ASP A 62 38.05 -14.74 16.86
CA ASP A 62 39.23 -15.59 17.15
C ASP A 62 38.82 -17.04 17.50
N ILE A 63 38.61 -17.88 16.49
CA ILE A 63 38.84 -19.35 16.51
C ILE A 63 39.09 -19.72 15.03
N GLY A 64 40.26 -20.13 14.55
CA GLY A 64 41.21 -21.06 15.13
C GLY A 64 41.23 -22.31 14.24
N ALA A 65 42.24 -22.39 13.37
CA ALA A 65 42.52 -23.53 12.48
C ALA A 65 43.13 -24.72 13.25
N ASN A 66 43.12 -25.89 12.57
CA ASN A 66 43.61 -27.23 12.95
C ASN A 66 42.64 -28.11 13.76
N ASP A 67 42.14 -29.17 13.14
CA ASP A 67 42.62 -30.50 13.53
C ASP A 67 42.41 -31.56 12.45
N GLN A 68 43.31 -32.53 12.49
CA GLN A 68 43.63 -33.56 11.53
C GLN A 68 43.19 -34.93 12.10
N ILE A 69 42.94 -35.90 11.21
CA ILE A 69 42.93 -37.38 11.44
C ILE A 69 41.68 -37.96 12.13
N ASP A 70 40.88 -38.76 11.39
CA ASP A 70 40.89 -40.23 11.57
C ASP A 70 40.10 -41.00 10.51
N GLU A 71 40.82 -41.94 9.93
CA GLU A 71 40.48 -42.85 8.85
C GLU A 71 39.94 -44.15 9.45
N VAL A 72 38.64 -44.44 9.29
CA VAL A 72 38.05 -45.73 9.68
C VAL A 72 37.61 -46.53 8.46
N ASN A 73 38.46 -47.50 8.15
CA ASN A 73 38.21 -48.70 7.38
C ASN A 73 36.85 -49.36 7.65
N ARG A 74 36.06 -49.61 6.60
CA ARG A 74 35.23 -50.83 6.50
C ARG A 74 35.25 -51.40 5.07
N PRO A 75 35.49 -52.70 4.89
CA PRO A 75 35.60 -53.32 3.57
C PRO A 75 34.28 -53.94 3.07
N ARG A 76 34.19 -53.97 1.73
CA ARG A 76 33.62 -55.01 0.86
C ARG A 76 32.18 -55.50 1.15
N ARG A 77 31.27 -55.06 0.27
CA ARG A 77 30.47 -55.99 -0.56
C ARG A 77 30.29 -55.41 -1.96
N GLN A 78 31.03 -55.99 -2.91
CA GLN A 78 30.82 -55.86 -4.36
C GLN A 78 29.64 -56.73 -4.80
N VAL A 79 29.29 -56.60 -6.11
CA VAL A 79 28.55 -57.54 -6.99
C VAL A 79 27.06 -57.14 -7.10
N LEU A 80 26.48 -56.70 -8.22
CA LEU A 80 26.84 -56.72 -9.65
C LEU A 80 26.14 -55.60 -10.45
N SER A 81 26.84 -55.22 -11.52
CA SER A 81 26.40 -54.60 -12.77
C SER A 81 24.97 -54.87 -13.24
N SER A 82 24.30 -53.83 -13.75
CA SER A 82 23.64 -53.89 -15.07
C SER A 82 23.29 -52.50 -15.64
N LEU A 83 23.64 -52.36 -16.91
CA LEU A 83 22.99 -51.56 -17.96
C LEU A 83 23.13 -50.03 -17.93
N ALA A 84 24.06 -49.61 -18.78
CA ALA A 84 24.09 -48.34 -19.45
C ALA A 84 22.72 -47.94 -20.01
N TYR A 85 22.22 -46.80 -19.55
CA TYR A 85 21.46 -45.86 -20.38
C TYR A 85 21.99 -44.46 -20.08
N THR A 86 22.78 -43.96 -21.00
CA THR A 86 23.25 -42.57 -21.05
C THR A 86 22.07 -41.67 -21.39
N SER A 87 21.26 -41.33 -20.39
CA SER A 87 20.38 -40.16 -20.47
C SER A 87 21.22 -38.95 -20.06
N ILE A 88 21.72 -38.23 -21.07
CA ILE A 88 22.27 -36.90 -20.93
C ILE A 88 21.10 -36.00 -20.49
N LEU A 89 20.85 -35.94 -19.19
CA LEU A 89 20.12 -34.84 -18.58
C LEU A 89 21.02 -33.62 -18.71
N SER A 90 20.88 -32.91 -19.82
CA SER A 90 21.35 -31.53 -19.96
C SER A 90 20.69 -30.72 -18.86
N LEU A 91 21.40 -30.58 -17.74
CA LEU A 91 21.20 -29.53 -16.76
C LEU A 91 21.41 -28.22 -17.51
N THR A 92 20.33 -27.72 -18.11
CA THR A 92 20.26 -26.34 -18.55
C THR A 92 20.20 -25.53 -17.26
N ILE A 93 21.39 -25.11 -16.82
CA ILE A 93 21.54 -24.03 -15.86
C ILE A 93 20.76 -22.87 -16.49
N PRO A 94 19.67 -22.37 -15.87
CA PRO A 94 18.95 -21.24 -16.42
C PRO A 94 19.96 -20.10 -16.57
N ASP A 95 20.05 -19.61 -17.80
CA ASP A 95 20.90 -18.47 -18.16
C ASP A 95 20.74 -17.41 -17.08
N THR A 96 21.87 -17.08 -16.48
CA THR A 96 22.02 -16.11 -15.42
C THR A 96 21.16 -14.90 -15.72
N ALA A 97 20.18 -14.64 -14.84
CA ALA A 97 19.53 -13.36 -14.73
C ALA A 97 20.61 -12.30 -14.87
N LYS A 98 20.47 -11.43 -15.88
CA LYS A 98 21.31 -10.23 -16.04
C LYS A 98 21.45 -9.61 -14.65
N ALA A 99 22.65 -9.67 -14.10
CA ALA A 99 22.96 -9.06 -12.82
C ALA A 99 22.61 -7.58 -12.94
N SER A 100 21.52 -7.18 -12.27
CA SER A 100 21.17 -5.79 -12.12
C SER A 100 22.36 -5.08 -11.50
N SER A 101 22.77 -3.97 -12.10
CA SER A 101 23.79 -3.05 -11.62
C SER A 101 23.79 -2.93 -10.09
N GLY A 102 24.93 -3.29 -9.49
CA GLY A 102 25.32 -3.12 -8.09
C GLY A 102 24.21 -2.95 -7.06
N SER A 103 23.67 -4.06 -6.54
CA SER A 103 22.94 -4.00 -5.27
C SER A 103 23.92 -3.59 -4.17
N THR A 104 23.80 -2.36 -3.68
CA THR A 104 24.47 -1.93 -2.45
C THR A 104 24.15 -2.91 -1.32
N VAL A 105 25.09 -3.17 -0.41
CA VAL A 105 24.93 -4.15 0.69
C VAL A 105 23.59 -3.97 1.44
N GLY A 106 23.14 -2.72 1.61
CA GLY A 106 21.84 -2.40 2.19
C GLY A 106 20.64 -2.92 1.40
N GLU A 107 20.70 -2.95 0.06
CA GLU A 107 19.62 -3.51 -0.77
C GLU A 107 19.57 -5.04 -0.69
N THR A 108 20.72 -5.71 -0.62
CA THR A 108 20.77 -7.16 -0.38
C THR A 108 20.15 -7.52 0.98
N ILE A 109 20.46 -6.74 2.02
CA ILE A 109 19.87 -6.91 3.35
C ILE A 109 18.36 -6.62 3.32
N ARG A 110 17.91 -5.60 2.58
CA ARG A 110 16.46 -5.32 2.43
C ARG A 110 15.72 -6.43 1.70
N ARG A 111 16.32 -6.99 0.64
CA ARG A 111 15.73 -8.12 -0.11
C ARG A 111 15.66 -9.39 0.74
N SER A 112 16.69 -9.69 1.52
CA SER A 112 16.65 -10.83 2.44
C SER A 112 15.65 -10.60 3.57
N ALA A 113 15.53 -9.37 4.05
CA ALA A 113 14.54 -8.97 5.06
C ALA A 113 13.09 -9.08 4.58
N ALA A 114 12.82 -9.04 3.28
CA ALA A 114 11.46 -9.21 2.73
C ALA A 114 10.88 -10.63 2.96
N ASN A 115 11.73 -11.61 3.30
CA ASN A 115 11.28 -12.95 3.70
C ASN A 115 10.98 -13.07 5.20
N LEU A 116 11.30 -12.04 5.99
CA LEU A 116 11.02 -12.03 7.42
C LEU A 116 9.53 -11.70 7.66
N PRO A 117 8.87 -12.41 8.58
CA PRO A 117 7.48 -12.10 8.93
C PRO A 117 7.33 -10.64 9.37
N GLY A 118 6.44 -9.90 8.72
CA GLY A 118 6.12 -8.51 9.07
C GLY A 118 6.90 -7.44 8.30
N LEU A 119 8.01 -7.79 7.63
CA LEU A 119 8.75 -6.91 6.74
C LEU A 119 8.22 -7.14 5.32
N GLY A 120 7.29 -6.29 4.88
CA GLY A 120 6.71 -6.37 3.54
C GLY A 120 7.76 -6.21 2.42
N PRO A 121 7.35 -6.34 1.15
CA PRO A 121 8.28 -6.26 0.02
C PRO A 121 9.01 -4.89 -0.03
N PRO A 122 10.25 -4.84 -0.58
CA PRO A 122 10.98 -3.57 -0.78
C PRO A 122 10.21 -2.65 -1.74
N ASP A 123 10.36 -1.33 -1.62
CA ASP A 123 9.61 -0.35 -2.44
C ASP A 123 9.96 -0.43 -3.94
N VAL A 124 9.19 0.27 -4.78
CA VAL A 124 9.53 0.52 -6.18
C VAL A 124 10.58 1.62 -6.21
N TYR A 125 11.75 1.28 -6.74
CA TYR A 125 12.81 2.26 -7.00
C TYR A 125 12.71 2.80 -8.42
N TYR A 126 13.03 4.09 -8.56
CA TYR A 126 12.96 4.84 -9.81
C TYR A 126 14.34 5.41 -10.18
N PRO A 127 14.58 5.75 -11.46
CA PRO A 127 15.78 6.45 -11.86
C PRO A 127 16.01 7.74 -11.05
N PRO A 128 17.27 8.06 -10.68
CA PRO A 128 17.62 9.33 -10.03
C PRO A 128 17.12 10.56 -10.79
N SER A 129 17.10 10.49 -12.12
CA SER A 129 16.60 11.54 -13.01
C SER A 129 15.09 11.82 -12.83
N TRP A 130 14.34 10.99 -12.10
CA TRP A 130 12.89 11.20 -11.88
C TRP A 130 12.60 11.97 -10.58
N GLN A 131 13.61 12.17 -9.73
CA GLN A 131 13.47 12.93 -8.50
C GLN A 131 12.91 14.34 -8.76
N GLY A 132 11.96 14.76 -7.92
CA GLY A 132 11.33 16.08 -8.02
C GLY A 132 9.81 16.01 -8.04
N SER A 133 9.18 17.17 -8.30
CA SER A 133 7.73 17.30 -8.39
C SER A 133 7.28 17.37 -9.84
N TRP A 134 6.12 16.77 -10.13
CA TRP A 134 5.58 16.62 -11.47
C TRP A 134 4.10 16.99 -11.48
N ASN A 135 3.67 17.75 -12.49
CA ASN A 135 2.26 17.92 -12.81
C ASN A 135 1.80 16.71 -13.61
N VAL A 136 0.74 16.05 -13.17
CA VAL A 136 0.17 14.85 -13.78
C VAL A 136 -1.13 15.20 -14.45
N THR A 137 -1.24 14.85 -15.73
CA THR A 137 -2.51 14.74 -16.44
C THR A 137 -2.86 13.27 -16.58
N ARG A 138 -3.93 12.85 -15.92
CA ARG A 138 -4.42 11.46 -15.92
C ARG A 138 -5.69 11.36 -16.73
N SER A 139 -5.67 10.57 -17.79
CA SER A 139 -6.83 10.25 -18.63
C SER A 139 -7.32 8.85 -18.30
N LEU A 140 -8.52 8.72 -17.75
CA LEU A 140 -9.17 7.44 -17.47
C LEU A 140 -10.02 7.03 -18.68
N GLN A 141 -9.87 5.77 -19.09
CA GLN A 141 -10.76 5.10 -20.02
C GLN A 141 -11.63 4.16 -19.19
N VAL A 142 -12.97 4.21 -19.39
CA VAL A 142 -14.06 3.38 -18.82
C VAL A 142 -14.98 4.11 -17.83
N PRO A 143 -16.32 4.09 -18.01
CA PRO A 143 -17.09 4.26 -19.25
C PRO A 143 -17.23 5.72 -19.69
N VAL A 144 -16.74 6.67 -18.89
CA VAL A 144 -16.72 8.11 -19.19
C VAL A 144 -15.26 8.57 -19.24
N SER A 145 -14.90 9.33 -20.27
CA SER A 145 -13.56 9.94 -20.33
C SER A 145 -13.41 10.96 -19.21
N LEU A 146 -12.63 10.60 -18.20
CA LEU A 146 -12.32 11.47 -17.07
C LEU A 146 -10.88 11.95 -17.20
N GLN A 147 -10.69 13.26 -17.15
CA GLN A 147 -9.36 13.86 -17.07
C GLN A 147 -9.18 14.44 -15.67
N LEU A 148 -8.09 14.06 -15.02
CA LEU A 148 -7.70 14.57 -13.71
C LEU A 148 -6.35 15.25 -13.82
N GLU A 149 -6.19 16.35 -13.09
CA GLU A 149 -4.92 17.08 -12.98
C GLU A 149 -4.53 17.19 -11.51
N TYR A 150 -3.31 16.75 -11.18
CA TYR A 150 -2.80 16.79 -9.80
C TYR A 150 -1.28 16.71 -9.79
N LYS A 151 -0.68 16.96 -8.64
CA LYS A 151 0.78 16.90 -8.47
C LYS A 151 1.20 15.54 -7.90
N ILE A 152 2.33 15.04 -8.37
CA ILE A 152 3.04 13.93 -7.71
C ILE A 152 4.49 14.31 -7.45
N ARG A 153 5.15 13.54 -6.60
CA ARG A 153 6.58 13.68 -6.34
C ARG A 153 7.30 12.35 -6.18
N PHE A 154 8.57 12.38 -6.56
CA PHE A 154 9.55 11.33 -6.31
C PHE A 154 10.64 11.90 -5.40
N ILE A 155 11.01 11.16 -4.38
CA ILE A 155 11.90 11.62 -3.30
C ILE A 155 13.01 10.60 -3.04
N SER A 156 14.13 11.05 -2.48
CA SER A 156 15.16 10.13 -2.00
C SER A 156 14.65 9.35 -0.77
N ALA A 157 14.83 8.03 -0.80
CA ALA A 157 14.52 7.12 0.29
C ALA A 157 15.46 7.36 1.49
N THR A 158 16.74 7.64 1.22
CA THR A 158 17.76 7.94 2.24
C THR A 158 18.23 9.38 2.04
N PRO A 159 17.83 10.34 2.90
CA PRO A 159 18.23 11.74 2.74
C PRO A 159 19.73 11.97 2.96
N ASP A 160 20.40 11.07 3.71
CA ASP A 160 21.76 11.28 4.21
C ASP A 160 22.83 10.48 3.43
N SER A 161 22.48 9.80 2.35
CA SER A 161 23.46 9.08 1.53
C SER A 161 23.88 9.92 0.33
N ASP A 162 25.13 10.36 0.31
CA ASP A 162 25.77 11.14 -0.76
C ASP A 162 25.80 10.40 -2.12
N ASP A 163 25.59 9.08 -2.11
CA ASP A 163 25.48 8.26 -3.32
C ASP A 163 24.06 8.30 -3.89
N ASN A 164 23.84 9.12 -4.92
CA ASN A 164 22.71 9.07 -5.89
C ASN A 164 21.49 8.29 -5.35
N GLY A 165 20.87 8.85 -4.31
CA GLY A 165 19.99 8.10 -3.42
C GLY A 165 18.89 7.33 -4.15
N LEU A 166 18.52 6.18 -3.59
CA LEU A 166 17.40 5.38 -4.08
C LEU A 166 16.13 6.25 -4.14
N ILE A 167 15.59 6.45 -5.34
CA ILE A 167 14.39 7.28 -5.51
C ILE A 167 13.14 6.43 -5.38
N VAL A 168 12.20 6.90 -4.57
CA VAL A 168 10.88 6.28 -4.38
C VAL A 168 9.77 7.28 -4.68
N ALA A 169 8.61 6.79 -5.06
CA ALA A 169 7.41 7.62 -5.19
C ALA A 169 6.90 7.97 -3.78
N ASP A 170 6.59 9.25 -3.52
CA ASP A 170 5.96 9.62 -2.25
C ASP A 170 4.50 9.20 -2.24
N ARG A 171 4.24 7.99 -1.74
CA ARG A 171 2.91 7.37 -1.76
C ARG A 171 1.87 8.21 -1.02
N GLY A 172 2.25 8.79 0.12
CA GLY A 172 1.36 9.62 0.92
C GLY A 172 0.91 10.86 0.15
N PHE A 173 1.87 11.64 -0.35
CA PHE A 173 1.59 12.83 -1.14
C PHE A 173 0.82 12.50 -2.43
N ASN A 174 1.28 11.49 -3.17
CA ASN A 174 0.71 11.14 -4.47
C ASN A 174 -0.73 10.61 -4.34
N GLN A 175 -1.01 9.76 -3.35
CA GLN A 175 -2.36 9.26 -3.10
C GLN A 175 -3.27 10.40 -2.62
N ALA A 176 -2.80 11.26 -1.71
CA ALA A 176 -3.61 12.38 -1.22
C ALA A 176 -3.99 13.37 -2.33
N ALA A 177 -3.05 13.66 -3.24
CA ALA A 177 -3.29 14.49 -4.41
C ALA A 177 -4.32 13.86 -5.36
N LEU A 178 -4.24 12.54 -5.58
CA LEU A 178 -5.21 11.81 -6.40
C LEU A 178 -6.63 11.83 -5.80
N GLU A 179 -6.77 11.56 -4.50
CA GLU A 179 -8.08 11.59 -3.82
C GLU A 179 -8.72 12.98 -3.90
N THR A 180 -7.90 14.03 -3.76
CA THR A 180 -8.35 15.42 -3.88
C THR A 180 -8.89 15.70 -5.29
N ALA A 181 -8.15 15.31 -6.33
CA ALA A 181 -8.59 15.51 -7.71
C ALA A 181 -9.87 14.71 -8.06
N LEU A 182 -10.00 13.47 -7.56
CA LEU A 182 -11.19 12.65 -7.77
C LEU A 182 -12.45 13.28 -7.17
N LYS A 183 -12.35 13.88 -5.98
CA LYS A 183 -13.51 14.56 -5.38
C LYS A 183 -13.84 15.86 -6.09
N GLN A 184 -12.84 16.67 -6.47
CA GLN A 184 -13.08 17.89 -7.22
C GLN A 184 -13.88 17.58 -8.48
N GLN A 185 -13.52 16.51 -9.19
CA GLN A 185 -14.22 16.10 -10.40
C GLN A 185 -15.64 15.55 -10.16
N SER A 186 -15.86 14.77 -9.08
CA SER A 186 -17.21 14.30 -8.74
C SER A 186 -18.14 15.43 -8.26
N SER A 187 -17.58 16.48 -7.66
CA SER A 187 -18.33 17.68 -7.26
C SER A 187 -18.76 18.49 -8.48
N SER A 188 -17.86 18.67 -9.46
CA SER A 188 -18.16 19.33 -10.74
C SER A 188 -19.24 18.62 -11.58
N ALA A 189 -19.31 17.29 -11.51
CA ALA A 189 -20.34 16.52 -12.20
C ALA A 189 -21.73 16.65 -11.55
N SER A 190 -21.79 17.03 -10.27
CA SER A 190 -23.03 17.15 -9.49
C SER A 190 -23.55 18.60 -9.40
N SER A 191 -22.80 19.58 -9.90
CA SER A 191 -23.11 21.00 -9.79
C SER A 191 -24.07 21.50 -10.86
N ASN A 192 -25.36 21.29 -10.58
CA ASN A 192 -26.44 22.24 -10.89
C ASN A 192 -26.79 23.08 -9.63
N SER A 193 -25.87 23.17 -8.66
CA SER A 193 -26.09 23.75 -7.33
C SER A 193 -25.03 24.83 -7.04
N ASN A 194 -25.49 26.07 -6.97
CA ASN A 194 -24.74 27.34 -6.91
C ASN A 194 -23.89 27.59 -5.63
N ASN A 195 -23.43 26.56 -4.91
CA ASN A 195 -22.59 26.76 -3.73
C ASN A 195 -21.10 26.61 -4.04
N ASN A 196 -20.53 27.67 -4.62
CA ASN A 196 -19.11 27.94 -4.60
C ASN A 196 -18.63 28.06 -3.14
N ASN A 197 -17.67 27.22 -2.72
CA ASN A 197 -16.49 27.59 -1.88
C ASN A 197 -15.84 26.48 -1.06
N ASN A 198 -16.26 25.21 -1.13
CA ASN A 198 -15.55 24.15 -0.40
C ASN A 198 -14.44 23.51 -1.23
N ASN A 199 -13.45 24.30 -1.64
CA ASN A 199 -12.18 23.84 -2.24
C ASN A 199 -11.19 23.27 -1.18
N SER A 200 -11.67 22.90 0.00
CA SER A 200 -10.82 22.30 1.03
C SER A 200 -10.32 20.93 0.55
N PRO A 201 -9.03 20.58 0.77
CA PRO A 201 -8.53 19.27 0.44
C PRO A 201 -9.34 18.21 1.19
N ILE A 202 -9.77 17.17 0.47
CA ILE A 202 -10.59 16.10 1.04
C ILE A 202 -9.79 15.29 2.04
N VAL A 203 -8.48 15.20 1.82
CA VAL A 203 -7.56 14.53 2.72
C VAL A 203 -7.15 15.51 3.80
N GLN A 204 -7.56 15.23 5.04
CA GLN A 204 -7.19 16.00 6.22
C GLN A 204 -5.74 15.72 6.62
N SER A 205 -5.34 14.45 6.60
CA SER A 205 -3.98 14.03 6.90
C SER A 205 -3.65 12.69 6.24
N TYR A 206 -2.37 12.43 6.03
CA TYR A 206 -1.89 11.11 5.65
C TYR A 206 -0.63 10.76 6.46
N GLU A 207 -0.47 9.48 6.74
CA GLU A 207 0.70 8.91 7.40
C GLU A 207 1.33 7.88 6.47
N TRP A 208 2.56 8.14 6.06
CA TRP A 208 3.38 7.22 5.27
C TRP A 208 4.82 7.38 5.70
N VAL A 209 5.52 6.27 5.89
CA VAL A 209 6.91 6.27 6.35
C VAL A 209 7.78 5.56 5.32
N LYS A 210 8.88 6.22 4.92
CA LYS A 210 9.84 5.67 3.95
C LYS A 210 10.41 4.31 4.36
N THR A 211 10.59 4.08 5.66
CA THR A 211 11.13 2.84 6.23
C THR A 211 10.10 1.71 6.25
N ASN A 212 8.81 2.03 6.15
CA ASN A 212 7.73 1.07 5.96
C ASN A 212 6.86 1.52 4.78
N PRO A 213 7.36 1.40 3.55
CA PRO A 213 6.70 1.93 2.35
C PRO A 213 5.38 1.23 2.03
N ASN A 214 5.07 0.15 2.75
CA ASN A 214 3.96 -0.74 2.50
C ASN A 214 2.70 -0.39 3.30
N ASP A 215 2.76 0.55 4.25
CA ASP A 215 1.61 1.02 5.02
C ASP A 215 1.37 2.51 4.73
N LEU A 216 0.18 2.83 4.23
CA LEU A 216 -0.28 4.19 3.98
C LEU A 216 -1.63 4.37 4.64
N ARG A 217 -1.75 5.37 5.50
CA ARG A 217 -3.00 5.72 6.17
C ARG A 217 -3.44 7.10 5.72
N LEU A 218 -4.72 7.25 5.40
CA LEU A 218 -5.33 8.51 5.02
C LEU A 218 -6.51 8.77 5.95
N VAL A 219 -6.66 10.02 6.39
CA VAL A 219 -7.83 10.50 7.11
C VAL A 219 -8.48 11.58 6.25
N LEU A 220 -9.75 11.37 5.91
CA LEU A 220 -10.53 12.31 5.13
C LEU A 220 -11.27 13.30 6.03
N VAL A 221 -11.70 14.43 5.47
CA VAL A 221 -12.44 15.49 6.18
C VAL A 221 -13.78 15.03 6.76
N ASP A 222 -14.36 13.95 6.24
CA ASP A 222 -15.60 13.35 6.75
C ASP A 222 -15.35 12.36 7.91
N GLY A 223 -14.09 12.22 8.35
CA GLY A 223 -13.68 11.27 9.38
C GLY A 223 -13.41 9.85 8.87
N THR A 224 -13.62 9.59 7.58
CA THR A 224 -13.28 8.29 6.97
C THR A 224 -11.78 8.04 7.08
N ARG A 225 -11.42 6.86 7.57
CA ARG A 225 -10.03 6.37 7.57
C ARG A 225 -9.85 5.35 6.47
N LYS A 226 -8.76 5.47 5.73
CA LYS A 226 -8.41 4.57 4.64
C LYS A 226 -6.99 4.08 4.81
N ASP A 227 -6.85 2.80 5.10
CA ASP A 227 -5.56 2.13 5.25
C ASP A 227 -5.28 1.31 4.00
N ILE A 228 -4.14 1.57 3.36
CA ILE A 228 -3.68 0.89 2.14
C ILE A 228 -2.40 0.14 2.50
N LYS A 229 -2.47 -1.19 2.49
CA LYS A 229 -1.34 -2.05 2.76
C LYS A 229 -0.89 -2.81 1.52
N VAL A 230 0.36 -2.62 1.10
CA VAL A 230 0.97 -3.42 0.03
C VAL A 230 1.40 -4.77 0.60
N THR A 231 0.85 -5.86 0.06
CA THR A 231 1.09 -7.23 0.54
C THR A 231 2.06 -8.00 -0.33
N LYS A 232 2.10 -7.71 -1.64
CA LYS A 232 3.04 -8.28 -2.60
C LYS A 232 3.44 -7.21 -3.60
N ARG A 233 4.69 -7.24 -4.04
CA ARG A 233 5.22 -6.34 -5.06
C ARG A 233 6.19 -7.10 -5.96
N ALA A 234 6.14 -6.79 -7.25
CA ALA A 234 7.16 -7.16 -8.22
C ALA A 234 7.54 -5.91 -9.02
N THR A 235 8.82 -5.76 -9.31
CA THR A 235 9.36 -4.61 -10.04
C THR A 235 10.36 -5.08 -11.08
N GLN A 236 10.31 -4.46 -12.25
CA GLN A 236 11.29 -4.60 -13.31
C GLN A 236 11.70 -3.20 -13.76
N MET A 237 12.99 -2.97 -13.89
CA MET A 237 13.53 -1.67 -14.28
C MET A 237 14.55 -1.87 -15.39
N ASP A 238 14.40 -1.07 -16.43
CA ASP A 238 15.39 -0.85 -17.48
C ASP A 238 15.81 0.64 -17.44
N ASP A 239 16.72 1.08 -18.31
CA ASP A 239 17.30 2.42 -18.26
C ASP A 239 16.28 3.56 -18.31
N LEU A 240 15.20 3.39 -19.08
CA LEU A 240 14.18 4.41 -19.32
C LEU A 240 12.77 3.96 -18.90
N THR A 241 12.62 2.73 -18.43
CA THR A 241 11.32 2.12 -18.14
C THR A 241 11.29 1.48 -16.77
N VAL A 242 10.21 1.72 -16.03
CA VAL A 242 9.97 1.08 -14.73
C VAL A 242 8.60 0.42 -14.78
N GLN A 243 8.57 -0.88 -14.58
CA GLN A 243 7.35 -1.68 -14.47
C GLN A 243 7.19 -2.16 -13.03
N SER A 244 5.97 -2.07 -12.51
CA SER A 244 5.64 -2.52 -11.16
C SER A 244 4.28 -3.19 -11.12
N SER A 245 4.15 -4.24 -10.32
CA SER A 245 2.90 -4.91 -9.98
C SER A 245 2.74 -4.95 -8.47
N GLU A 246 1.69 -4.34 -7.94
CA GLU A 246 1.41 -4.30 -6.50
C GLU A 246 0.08 -4.95 -6.17
N TYR A 247 0.06 -5.79 -5.14
CA TYR A 247 -1.17 -6.24 -4.49
C TYR A 247 -1.40 -5.41 -3.25
N GLN A 248 -2.55 -4.78 -3.16
CA GLN A 248 -2.93 -3.88 -2.09
C GLN A 248 -4.18 -4.39 -1.38
N ARG A 249 -4.14 -4.44 -0.06
CA ARG A 249 -5.32 -4.55 0.80
C ARG A 249 -5.73 -3.14 1.19
N ILE A 250 -7.01 -2.83 1.06
CA ILE A 250 -7.58 -1.54 1.46
C ILE A 250 -8.61 -1.80 2.54
N VAL A 251 -8.48 -1.08 3.65
CA VAL A 251 -9.47 -1.06 4.72
C VAL A 251 -10.03 0.35 4.79
N ILE A 252 -11.36 0.47 4.75
CA ILE A 252 -12.06 1.76 4.84
C ILE A 252 -12.98 1.71 6.06
N ASP A 253 -12.71 2.57 7.02
CA ASP A 253 -13.50 2.73 8.23
C ASP A 253 -14.26 4.06 8.16
N GLN A 254 -15.59 3.99 8.10
CA GLN A 254 -16.43 5.18 8.12
C GLN A 254 -16.85 5.48 9.55
N ILE A 255 -16.37 6.60 10.09
CA ILE A 255 -16.79 7.08 11.41
C ILE A 255 -18.07 7.90 11.23
N THR A 256 -19.18 7.24 10.95
CA THR A 256 -20.50 7.90 10.89
C THR A 256 -21.16 7.85 12.28
N THR A 257 -21.22 9.01 12.94
CA THR A 257 -22.11 9.31 14.08
C THR A 257 -22.29 8.17 15.10
N ASN A 258 -21.36 8.04 16.05
CA ASN A 258 -21.45 7.25 17.30
C ASN A 258 -21.75 5.73 17.19
N VAL A 259 -21.98 5.18 16.00
CA VAL A 259 -22.15 3.75 15.78
C VAL A 259 -20.91 3.24 15.05
N PRO A 260 -20.14 2.30 15.62
CA PRO A 260 -19.03 1.69 14.91
C PRO A 260 -19.55 0.96 13.68
N SER A 261 -19.24 1.47 12.49
CA SER A 261 -19.53 0.79 11.23
C SER A 261 -18.56 -0.38 11.04
N VAL A 262 -19.02 -1.43 10.35
CA VAL A 262 -18.15 -2.55 10.00
C VAL A 262 -17.15 -2.06 8.93
N PRO A 263 -15.84 -2.20 9.16
CA PRO A 263 -14.81 -1.89 8.17
C PRO A 263 -15.08 -2.53 6.81
N SER A 264 -14.98 -1.74 5.74
CA SER A 264 -15.00 -2.28 4.39
C SER A 264 -13.59 -2.72 4.00
N ILE A 265 -13.41 -4.02 3.74
CA ILE A 265 -12.13 -4.60 3.33
C ILE A 265 -12.21 -5.00 1.86
N SER A 266 -11.27 -4.50 1.06
CA SER A 266 -11.13 -4.84 -0.35
C SER A 266 -9.68 -5.17 -0.72
N ALA A 267 -9.48 -5.84 -1.84
CA ALA A 267 -8.16 -6.12 -2.39
C ALA A 267 -8.11 -5.69 -3.86
N ARG A 268 -7.01 -5.04 -4.25
CA ARG A 268 -6.76 -4.65 -5.64
C ARG A 268 -5.35 -4.98 -6.08
N ARG A 269 -5.16 -5.15 -7.39
CA ARG A 269 -3.85 -5.23 -8.02
C ARG A 269 -3.63 -4.01 -8.91
N ILE A 270 -2.50 -3.34 -8.75
CA ILE A 270 -2.08 -2.21 -9.59
C ILE A 270 -0.91 -2.66 -10.45
N LEU A 271 -1.06 -2.58 -11.77
CA LEU A 271 0.04 -2.70 -12.72
C LEU A 271 0.36 -1.30 -13.22
N CYS A 272 1.62 -0.89 -13.10
CA CYS A 272 2.07 0.40 -13.60
C CYS A 272 3.31 0.22 -14.48
N GLN A 273 3.30 0.85 -15.64
CA GLN A 273 4.46 0.94 -16.53
C GLN A 273 4.76 2.40 -16.79
N TRP A 274 5.96 2.81 -16.41
CA TRP A 274 6.49 4.16 -16.58
C TRP A 274 7.53 4.15 -17.70
N LYS A 275 7.58 5.23 -18.48
CA LYS A 275 8.56 5.47 -19.52
C LYS A 275 9.01 6.92 -19.49
N GLN A 276 10.32 7.15 -19.46
CA GLN A 276 10.88 8.46 -19.68
C GLN A 276 10.90 8.78 -21.18
N VAL A 277 10.18 9.84 -21.58
CA VAL A 277 10.13 10.28 -22.99
C VAL A 277 11.17 11.38 -23.24
N SER A 278 11.35 12.27 -22.26
CA SER A 278 12.39 13.31 -22.27
C SER A 278 12.84 13.60 -20.83
N PRO A 279 13.90 14.41 -20.61
CA PRO A 279 14.33 14.77 -19.26
C PRO A 279 13.23 15.36 -18.38
N ASN A 280 12.24 16.03 -18.99
CA ASN A 280 11.16 16.75 -18.30
C ASN A 280 9.77 16.13 -18.53
N VAL A 281 9.68 14.98 -19.22
CA VAL A 281 8.41 14.33 -19.54
C VAL A 281 8.48 12.83 -19.25
N LEU A 282 7.57 12.35 -18.40
CA LEU A 282 7.31 10.93 -18.19
C LEU A 282 5.92 10.58 -18.72
N GLU A 283 5.80 9.39 -19.31
CA GLU A 283 4.51 8.79 -19.60
C GLU A 283 4.33 7.55 -18.74
N ALA A 284 3.10 7.27 -18.32
CA ALA A 284 2.77 6.04 -17.62
C ALA A 284 1.46 5.43 -18.09
N MET A 285 1.35 4.12 -17.92
CA MET A 285 0.11 3.38 -18.04
C MET A 285 -0.15 2.66 -16.72
N GLU A 286 -1.34 2.88 -16.17
CA GLU A 286 -1.79 2.23 -14.94
C GLU A 286 -3.06 1.41 -15.20
N LEU A 287 -3.03 0.14 -14.79
CA LEU A 287 -4.16 -0.77 -14.80
C LEU A 287 -4.47 -1.17 -13.36
N VAL A 288 -5.72 -0.99 -12.94
CA VAL A 288 -6.18 -1.36 -11.61
C VAL A 288 -7.20 -2.49 -11.76
N TYR A 289 -6.95 -3.60 -11.07
CA TYR A 289 -7.83 -4.77 -11.03
C TYR A 289 -8.42 -4.92 -9.64
N ASP A 290 -9.70 -5.25 -9.58
CA ASP A 290 -10.35 -5.78 -8.39
C ASP A 290 -9.96 -7.25 -8.25
N MET A 291 -9.42 -7.61 -7.09
CA MET A 291 -9.06 -8.98 -6.74
C MET A 291 -10.17 -9.69 -5.94
N GLY A 292 -11.31 -9.01 -5.75
CA GLY A 292 -12.44 -9.48 -4.97
C GLY A 292 -12.24 -9.31 -3.47
N THR A 293 -13.35 -9.42 -2.74
CA THR A 293 -13.37 -9.38 -1.26
C THR A 293 -12.91 -10.67 -0.60
N ASN A 294 -12.67 -11.73 -1.38
CA ASN A 294 -12.39 -13.09 -0.87
C ASN A 294 -10.92 -13.32 -0.48
N MET A 295 -10.09 -12.28 -0.55
CA MET A 295 -8.69 -12.34 -0.11
C MET A 295 -8.51 -12.07 1.39
N ASP A 296 -9.60 -11.99 2.17
CA ASP A 296 -9.51 -11.98 3.63
C ASP A 296 -9.30 -13.41 4.16
N PRO A 297 -8.09 -13.77 4.65
CA PRO A 297 -7.82 -15.10 5.18
C PRO A 297 -8.71 -15.47 6.38
N MET A 298 -9.30 -14.48 7.07
CA MET A 298 -10.22 -14.73 8.19
C MET A 298 -11.59 -15.23 7.72
N ARG A 299 -11.99 -14.95 6.47
CA ARG A 299 -13.29 -15.37 5.93
C ARG A 299 -13.28 -16.80 5.39
N ALA A 300 -12.08 -17.33 5.09
CA ALA A 300 -11.88 -18.68 4.59
C ALA A 300 -12.03 -19.79 5.66
N ALA A 301 -12.07 -19.44 6.95
CA ALA A 301 -12.10 -20.41 8.03
C ALA A 301 -13.48 -21.06 8.29
N GLY A 302 -14.56 -20.63 7.62
CA GLY A 302 -15.92 -21.04 8.00
C GLY A 302 -16.93 -21.34 6.89
N GLY A 303 -16.57 -21.31 5.60
CA GLY A 303 -17.56 -21.49 4.53
C GLY A 303 -16.96 -21.96 3.23
N ALA A 304 -17.71 -22.84 2.55
CA ALA A 304 -17.38 -23.48 1.28
C ALA A 304 -16.62 -22.55 0.32
N ALA A 305 -15.55 -23.06 -0.28
CA ALA A 305 -14.72 -22.36 -1.26
C ALA A 305 -15.58 -21.80 -2.40
N THR A 306 -15.99 -20.54 -2.27
CA THR A 306 -16.61 -19.80 -3.36
C THR A 306 -15.56 -19.65 -4.45
N THR A 307 -15.89 -20.09 -5.67
CA THR A 307 -15.06 -20.00 -6.86
C THR A 307 -14.33 -18.67 -6.91
N SER A 308 -13.00 -18.70 -7.07
CA SER A 308 -12.21 -17.46 -7.15
C SER A 308 -12.69 -16.68 -8.37
N SER A 309 -13.37 -15.56 -8.15
CA SER A 309 -13.73 -14.65 -9.25
C SER A 309 -12.44 -14.19 -9.92
N GLU A 310 -12.37 -14.31 -11.24
CA GLU A 310 -11.23 -13.81 -12.00
C GLU A 310 -11.01 -12.31 -11.73
N PRO A 311 -9.75 -11.84 -11.73
CA PRO A 311 -9.46 -10.42 -11.52
C PRO A 311 -10.21 -9.53 -12.51
N LYS A 312 -11.01 -8.60 -12.01
CA LYS A 312 -11.82 -7.71 -12.85
C LYS A 312 -11.09 -6.38 -13.06
N LEU A 313 -10.82 -6.00 -14.30
CA LEU A 313 -10.24 -4.68 -14.60
C LEU A 313 -11.23 -3.58 -14.17
N LEU A 314 -10.80 -2.72 -13.23
CA LEU A 314 -11.56 -1.57 -12.74
C LEU A 314 -11.29 -0.33 -13.60
N THR A 315 -10.02 0.01 -13.77
CA THR A 315 -9.62 1.23 -14.48
C THR A 315 -8.38 1.02 -15.32
N LYS A 316 -8.37 1.64 -16.49
CA LYS A 316 -7.17 1.84 -17.32
C LYS A 316 -6.93 3.32 -17.46
N SER A 317 -5.74 3.79 -17.08
CA SER A 317 -5.39 5.20 -17.21
C SER A 317 -4.05 5.41 -17.90
N LYS A 318 -4.01 6.42 -18.76
CA LYS A 318 -2.78 7.01 -19.28
C LYS A 318 -2.42 8.20 -18.40
N LEU A 319 -1.16 8.29 -17.99
CA LEU A 319 -0.62 9.42 -17.24
C LEU A 319 0.45 10.10 -18.10
N VAL A 320 0.41 11.43 -18.13
CA VAL A 320 1.47 12.26 -18.71
C VAL A 320 1.93 13.19 -17.61
N LEU A 321 3.24 13.21 -17.37
CA LEU A 321 3.86 13.94 -16.30
C LEU A 321 4.81 14.97 -16.88
N GLN A 322 4.66 16.21 -16.44
CA GLN A 322 5.55 17.31 -16.79
C GLN A 322 6.26 17.78 -15.52
N ARG A 323 7.59 17.87 -15.59
CA ARG A 323 8.39 18.32 -14.46
C ARG A 323 8.02 19.77 -14.10
N ILE A 324 7.85 20.04 -12.82
CA ILE A 324 7.66 21.40 -12.30
C ILE A 324 9.05 22.01 -12.17
N SER A 325 9.29 23.11 -12.90
CA SER A 325 10.52 23.91 -12.83
C SER A 325 10.67 24.58 -11.47
#